data_AF-A0A5C7PC84-F1
#
_entry.id   AF-A0A5C7PC84-F1
#
_cell.length_a   1.000
_cell.length_b   1.000
_cell.length_c   1.000
_cell.angle_alpha   90.00
_cell.angle_beta   90.00
_cell.angle_gamma   90.00
#
_symmetry.space_group_name_H-M   'P 1'
#
loop_
_entity.id
_entity.type
_entity.pdbx_description
1 polymer ?
#
loop_
_entity_poly.entity_id
_entity_poly.type
_entity_poly.pdbx_seq_one_letter_code
_entity_poly.pdbx_strand_id
1 'polypeptide(L)'
;MSDNFFDPLWTEKVTVPVKRVGDTWEFFYGGDVPVKEGTLGELSFSVASIADEAFRQRVTSQVSFKILEEDTTLMVALSDRFSSKPYAEFDAKHFPQGIPVGTSRWARVRLGPPKEKKGDKPAPSAGVQQSLIPEKGGLWLKLKGLEKCELVSSTVLMPDGFPEPTATSLNHAFTMLSREYEKHRISNTGNVYTRVFYQDRDDCWYPLDDLRRGVQAKVERTLLNELWAEVEKVLGWRPLRAPSGKRR
;
A
#
# COMPACT_ATOMS: atom_id res chain seq x y z
N MET A 1 10.68 10.34 36.39
CA MET A 1 11.21 9.22 35.58
C MET A 1 10.30 9.11 34.37
N SER A 2 10.74 9.67 33.25
CA SER A 2 9.98 9.76 32.01
C SER A 2 10.61 8.76 31.03
N ASP A 3 9.98 7.61 30.90
CA ASP A 3 10.37 6.58 29.93
C ASP A 3 10.07 7.09 28.52
N ASN A 4 11.11 7.58 27.85
CA ASN A 4 11.08 7.82 26.42
C ASN A 4 11.09 6.46 25.71
N PHE A 5 10.00 6.16 25.01
CA PHE A 5 9.92 5.13 23.99
C PHE A 5 10.94 5.43 22.88
N PHE A 6 12.18 4.95 23.03
CA PHE A 6 13.15 4.96 21.93
C PHE A 6 12.90 3.75 21.03
N ASP A 7 12.49 4.04 19.79
CA ASP A 7 12.48 3.08 18.70
C ASP A 7 13.95 2.67 18.40
N PRO A 8 14.32 1.38 18.53
CA PRO A 8 15.70 0.93 18.38
C PRO A 8 16.27 1.05 16.96
N LEU A 9 15.47 1.51 15.99
CA LEU A 9 15.89 1.83 14.62
C LEU A 9 15.92 3.34 14.31
N TRP A 10 15.69 4.20 15.31
CA TRP A 10 15.69 5.64 15.11
C TRP A 10 17.09 6.14 14.75
N THR A 11 17.27 6.53 13.49
CA THR A 11 18.43 7.30 13.05
C THR A 11 18.11 8.78 13.23
N GLU A 12 18.97 9.50 13.94
CA GLU A 12 18.82 10.95 14.12
C GLU A 12 18.77 11.64 12.75
N LYS A 13 17.63 12.28 12.44
CA LYS A 13 17.42 13.03 11.20
C LYS A 13 17.42 14.52 11.50
N VAL A 14 18.13 15.28 10.67
CA VAL A 14 18.13 16.75 10.70
C VAL A 14 17.60 17.28 9.38
N THR A 15 16.73 18.27 9.43
CA THR A 15 16.24 18.96 8.23
C THR A 15 17.24 20.02 7.80
N VAL A 16 17.81 19.85 6.60
CA VAL A 16 18.76 20.81 6.02
C VAL A 16 18.04 21.64 4.95
N PRO A 17 17.85 22.96 5.14
CA PRO A 17 17.25 23.81 4.13
C PRO A 17 18.23 24.00 2.96
N VAL A 18 17.76 23.72 1.75
CA VAL A 18 18.53 23.87 0.52
C VAL A 18 17.76 24.71 -0.49
N LYS A 19 18.49 25.36 -1.39
CA LYS A 19 17.94 26.16 -2.49
C LYS A 19 18.56 25.72 -3.81
N ARG A 20 17.75 25.73 -4.87
CA ARG A 20 18.22 25.51 -6.24
C ARG A 20 18.91 26.77 -6.76
N VAL A 21 20.18 26.68 -7.15
CA VAL A 21 20.98 27.76 -7.76
C VAL A 21 21.59 27.22 -9.05
N GLY A 22 21.27 27.81 -10.20
CA GLY A 22 21.76 27.31 -11.50
C GLY A 22 21.40 25.85 -11.74
N ASP A 23 22.39 24.96 -11.77
CA ASP A 23 22.25 23.50 -11.97
C ASP A 23 22.52 22.61 -10.72
N THR A 24 22.81 23.23 -9.57
CA THR A 24 23.04 22.55 -8.29
C THR A 24 21.97 22.87 -7.23
N TRP A 25 21.90 22.00 -6.21
CA TRP A 25 21.24 22.30 -4.93
C TRP A 25 22.33 22.74 -3.95
N GLU A 26 22.15 23.90 -3.34
CA GLU A 26 23.09 24.46 -2.39
C GLU A 26 22.43 24.60 -1.01
N PHE A 27 23.24 24.56 0.03
CA PHE A 27 22.79 24.92 1.38
C PHE A 27 22.22 26.33 1.36
N PHE A 28 21.12 26.57 2.08
CA PHE A 28 20.42 27.86 2.03
C PHE A 28 21.33 29.04 2.39
N TYR A 29 22.31 28.83 3.28
CA TYR A 29 23.28 29.85 3.70
C TYR A 29 24.55 29.88 2.83
N GLY A 30 24.56 29.16 1.70
CA GLY A 30 25.64 29.09 0.73
C GLY A 30 26.53 27.85 0.91
N GLY A 31 27.08 27.38 -0.22
CA GLY A 31 27.97 26.23 -0.28
C GLY A 31 27.27 24.88 -0.45
N ASP A 32 28.08 23.83 -0.55
CA ASP A 32 27.60 22.45 -0.69
C ASP A 32 27.05 21.91 0.66
N VAL A 33 26.27 20.84 0.61
CA VAL A 33 25.79 20.13 1.81
C VAL A 33 26.82 19.06 2.18
N PRO A 34 27.57 19.21 3.29
CA PRO A 34 28.73 18.35 3.59
C PRO A 34 28.31 17.00 4.15
N VAL A 35 27.74 16.14 3.30
CA VAL A 35 27.36 14.75 3.63
C VAL A 35 28.29 13.75 2.94
N LYS A 36 28.36 12.53 3.49
CA LYS A 36 29.17 11.45 2.91
C LYS A 36 28.65 11.08 1.53
N GLU A 37 29.55 10.73 0.62
CA GLU A 37 29.17 10.20 -0.70
C GLU A 37 28.22 9.00 -0.56
N GLY A 38 27.17 8.97 -1.38
CA GLY A 38 26.13 7.93 -1.35
C GLY A 38 25.04 8.12 -0.28
N THR A 39 25.10 9.19 0.53
CA THR A 39 24.03 9.53 1.47
C THR A 39 22.74 9.86 0.71
N LEU A 40 21.64 9.18 1.05
CA LEU A 40 20.31 9.47 0.49
C LEU A 40 19.66 10.60 1.28
N GLY A 41 19.12 11.59 0.56
CA GLY A 41 18.34 12.69 1.12
C GLY A 41 16.99 12.82 0.42
N GLU A 42 16.01 13.37 1.14
CA GLU A 42 14.67 13.66 0.62
C GLU A 42 14.55 15.16 0.35
N LEU A 43 14.08 15.53 -0.85
CA LEU A 43 13.77 16.92 -1.20
C LEU A 43 12.26 17.09 -1.24
N SER A 44 11.74 18.01 -0.41
CA SER A 44 10.32 18.34 -0.37
C SER A 44 10.10 19.78 -0.82
N PHE A 45 9.32 19.97 -1.87
CA PHE A 45 8.98 21.28 -2.43
C PHE A 45 7.60 21.27 -3.08
N SER A 46 7.07 22.46 -3.37
CA SER A 46 5.75 22.60 -4.01
C SER A 46 5.78 22.07 -5.44
N VAL A 47 4.72 21.35 -5.82
CA VAL A 47 4.48 20.93 -7.21
C VAL A 47 4.50 22.11 -8.18
N ALA A 48 4.06 23.30 -7.74
CA ALA A 48 4.07 24.51 -8.55
C ALA A 48 5.49 25.03 -8.86
N SER A 49 6.50 24.57 -8.11
CA SER A 49 7.91 24.93 -8.31
C SER A 49 8.61 24.05 -9.36
N ILE A 50 7.92 23.07 -9.95
CA ILE A 50 8.47 22.21 -11.00
C ILE A 50 8.33 22.91 -12.36
N ALA A 51 9.45 23.28 -12.96
CA ALA A 51 9.50 23.96 -14.25
C ALA A 51 9.27 23.03 -15.46
N ASP A 52 9.73 21.78 -15.38
CA ASP A 52 9.51 20.78 -16.43
C ASP A 52 8.11 20.17 -16.28
N GLU A 53 7.21 20.53 -17.20
CA GLU A 53 5.82 20.06 -17.20
C GLU A 53 5.72 18.54 -17.40
N ALA A 54 6.63 17.91 -18.16
CA ALA A 54 6.65 16.47 -18.32
C ALA A 54 7.13 15.76 -17.04
N PHE A 55 8.11 16.33 -16.34
CA PHE A 55 8.52 15.83 -15.03
C PHE A 55 7.43 16.05 -13.97
N ARG A 56 6.79 17.23 -13.97
CA ARG A 56 5.66 17.56 -13.09
C ARG A 56 4.52 16.58 -13.27
N GLN A 57 4.09 16.33 -14.50
CA GLN A 57 3.05 15.34 -14.80
C GLN A 57 3.46 13.96 -14.29
N ARG A 58 4.72 13.53 -14.50
CA ARG A 58 5.22 12.24 -14.00
C ARG A 58 5.17 12.13 -12.48
N VAL A 59 5.71 13.09 -11.73
CA VAL A 59 5.77 13.02 -10.25
C VAL A 59 4.45 13.36 -9.55
N THR A 60 3.48 13.90 -10.28
CA THR A 60 2.11 14.16 -9.77
C THR A 60 1.10 13.15 -10.28
N SER A 61 1.47 12.35 -11.28
CA SER A 61 0.57 11.38 -11.89
C SER A 61 0.06 10.40 -10.85
N GLN A 62 -1.23 10.10 -10.99
CA GLN A 62 -1.87 9.08 -10.19
C GLN A 62 -2.11 7.89 -11.10
N VAL A 63 -1.40 6.80 -10.84
CA VAL A 63 -1.57 5.55 -11.57
C VAL A 63 -2.22 4.54 -10.64
N SER A 64 -3.10 3.70 -11.17
CA SER A 64 -3.79 2.67 -10.40
C SER A 64 -3.61 1.33 -11.10
N PHE A 65 -3.07 0.36 -10.36
CA PHE A 65 -2.80 -0.99 -10.84
C PHE A 65 -3.77 -1.94 -10.18
N LYS A 66 -4.43 -2.80 -10.96
CA LYS A 66 -5.31 -3.83 -10.38
C LYS A 66 -4.43 -4.96 -9.85
N ILE A 67 -4.61 -5.30 -8.58
CA ILE A 67 -3.82 -6.32 -7.88
C ILE A 67 -4.59 -7.63 -7.76
N LEU A 68 -5.87 -7.53 -7.37
CA LEU A 68 -6.74 -8.69 -7.16
C LEU A 68 -8.05 -8.47 -7.90
N GLU A 69 -8.59 -9.55 -8.44
CA GLU A 69 -9.84 -9.56 -9.19
C GLU A 69 -11.07 -9.55 -8.27
N GLU A 70 -12.22 -9.28 -8.87
CA GLU A 70 -13.51 -9.55 -8.24
C GLU A 70 -13.61 -11.04 -7.83
N ASP A 71 -14.39 -11.32 -6.80
CA ASP A 71 -14.56 -12.62 -6.16
C ASP A 71 -13.33 -13.21 -5.47
N THR A 72 -12.17 -12.52 -5.51
CA THR A 72 -10.99 -12.96 -4.77
C THR A 72 -11.30 -13.06 -3.28
N THR A 73 -11.02 -14.23 -2.70
CA THR A 73 -11.18 -14.47 -1.27
C THR A 73 -10.00 -13.90 -0.50
N LEU A 74 -10.33 -13.13 0.53
CA LEU A 74 -9.38 -12.57 1.48
C LEU A 74 -9.67 -13.14 2.87
N MET A 75 -8.61 -13.29 3.65
CA MET A 75 -8.72 -13.82 5.00
C MET A 75 -8.38 -12.73 6.02
N VAL A 76 -9.29 -12.51 6.96
CA VAL A 76 -9.18 -11.47 7.98
C VAL A 76 -8.86 -12.09 9.32
N ALA A 77 -7.72 -11.72 9.89
CA ALA A 77 -7.26 -12.07 11.22
C ALA A 77 -7.95 -11.19 12.27
N LEU A 78 -8.64 -11.81 13.22
CA LEU A 78 -9.36 -11.17 14.31
C LEU A 78 -8.91 -11.73 15.65
N SER A 79 -8.98 -10.90 16.69
CA SER A 79 -8.74 -11.27 18.07
C SER A 79 -10.09 -11.43 18.79
N ASP A 80 -10.60 -12.65 18.89
CA ASP A 80 -11.77 -12.99 19.70
C ASP A 80 -11.31 -13.60 21.03
N ARG A 81 -11.42 -12.87 22.14
CA ARG A 81 -11.01 -13.35 23.48
C ARG A 81 -12.01 -14.36 24.08
N PHE A 82 -13.18 -14.52 23.49
CA PHE A 82 -14.22 -15.44 23.95
C PHE A 82 -14.19 -16.78 23.18
N SER A 83 -13.46 -16.82 22.06
CA SER A 83 -13.14 -18.05 21.33
C SER A 83 -11.92 -18.74 21.93
N SER A 84 -12.10 -19.95 22.45
CA SER A 84 -11.03 -20.70 23.16
C SER A 84 -10.15 -21.57 22.25
N LYS A 85 -10.45 -21.68 20.94
CA LYS A 85 -9.69 -22.54 20.01
C LYS A 85 -9.70 -22.01 18.58
N PRO A 86 -8.58 -21.49 18.04
CA PRO A 86 -8.63 -20.86 16.73
C PRO A 86 -7.74 -21.45 15.62
N TYR A 87 -7.11 -22.61 15.83
CA TYR A 87 -6.16 -23.19 14.87
C TYR A 87 -6.47 -24.63 14.46
N ALA A 88 -7.72 -24.95 14.13
CA ALA A 88 -8.06 -26.27 13.59
C ALA A 88 -8.01 -26.36 12.06
N GLU A 89 -8.18 -25.24 11.33
CA GLU A 89 -8.33 -25.30 9.87
C GLU A 89 -7.04 -25.05 9.08
N PHE A 90 -6.06 -24.33 9.63
CA PHE A 90 -4.88 -23.91 8.86
C PHE A 90 -3.57 -24.18 9.61
N ASP A 91 -2.69 -24.91 8.94
CA ASP A 91 -1.32 -25.17 9.38
C ASP A 91 -0.47 -23.89 9.23
N ALA A 92 0.40 -23.62 10.21
CA ALA A 92 1.29 -22.45 10.25
C ALA A 92 2.19 -22.35 9.00
N LYS A 93 2.46 -23.47 8.33
CA LYS A 93 3.18 -23.49 7.05
C LYS A 93 2.55 -22.63 5.95
N HIS A 94 1.24 -22.41 5.98
CA HIS A 94 0.55 -21.58 4.99
C HIS A 94 0.71 -20.07 5.29
N PHE A 95 1.35 -19.71 6.40
CA PHE A 95 1.62 -18.31 6.78
C PHE A 95 3.14 -18.12 6.96
N PRO A 96 3.91 -18.08 5.87
CA PRO A 96 5.38 -18.01 5.95
C PRO A 96 5.91 -16.75 6.65
N GLN A 97 5.13 -15.66 6.68
CA GLN A 97 5.48 -14.45 7.46
C GLN A 97 4.97 -14.46 8.91
N GLY A 98 4.32 -15.55 9.31
CA GLY A 98 3.69 -15.68 10.60
C GLY A 98 2.27 -15.11 10.64
N ILE A 99 1.61 -15.41 11.74
CA ILE A 99 0.25 -15.00 12.04
C ILE A 99 0.30 -13.83 13.02
N PRO A 100 -0.51 -12.77 12.84
CA PRO A 100 -0.51 -11.64 13.76
C PRO A 100 -0.76 -12.10 15.19
N VAL A 101 0.02 -11.58 16.14
CA VAL A 101 -0.07 -11.97 17.55
C VAL A 101 -1.48 -11.71 18.08
N GLY A 102 -2.03 -12.69 18.81
CA GLY A 102 -3.38 -12.60 19.36
C GLY A 102 -4.49 -12.85 18.35
N THR A 103 -4.19 -13.34 17.15
CA THR A 103 -5.21 -13.87 16.24
C THR A 103 -5.86 -15.09 16.87
N SER A 104 -7.17 -15.03 17.05
CA SER A 104 -8.00 -16.11 17.58
C SER A 104 -9.30 -16.31 16.80
N ARG A 105 -9.42 -15.68 15.63
CA ARG A 105 -10.50 -15.96 14.68
C ARG A 105 -10.07 -15.57 13.27
N TRP A 106 -10.51 -16.37 12.31
CA TRP A 106 -10.38 -16.08 10.89
C TRP A 106 -11.77 -15.84 10.29
N ALA A 107 -11.91 -14.79 9.49
CA ALA A 107 -13.09 -14.53 8.70
C ALA A 107 -12.71 -14.49 7.22
N ARG A 108 -13.46 -15.21 6.38
CA ARG A 108 -13.29 -15.18 4.91
C ARG A 108 -14.23 -14.12 4.34
N VAL A 109 -13.68 -13.15 3.63
CA VAL A 109 -14.43 -12.11 2.91
C VAL A 109 -14.07 -12.18 1.43
N ARG A 110 -14.92 -11.68 0.53
CA ARG A 110 -14.63 -11.65 -0.91
C ARG A 110 -14.68 -10.24 -1.46
N LEU A 111 -13.85 -9.95 -2.45
CA LEU A 111 -13.94 -8.68 -3.19
C LEU A 111 -15.19 -8.71 -4.07
N GLY A 112 -16.11 -7.78 -3.84
CA GLY A 112 -17.36 -7.66 -4.58
C GLY A 112 -17.29 -6.63 -5.71
N PRO A 113 -18.40 -6.40 -6.43
CA PRO A 113 -18.48 -5.44 -7.53
C PRO A 113 -18.21 -4.00 -7.07
N PRO A 114 -17.88 -3.08 -7.99
CA PRO A 114 -17.72 -1.68 -7.65
C PRO A 114 -19.06 -1.10 -7.20
N LYS A 115 -19.04 -0.16 -6.26
CA LYS A 115 -20.27 0.50 -5.79
C LYS A 115 -20.87 1.31 -6.94
N GLU A 116 -22.13 1.05 -7.29
CA GLU A 116 -22.88 1.95 -8.16
C GLU A 116 -23.00 3.32 -7.48
N LYS A 117 -22.34 4.33 -8.05
CA LYS A 117 -22.57 5.73 -7.66
C LYS A 117 -23.95 6.14 -8.18
N LYS A 118 -24.99 5.99 -7.37
CA LYS A 118 -26.26 6.69 -7.61
C LYS A 118 -26.01 8.20 -7.48
N GLY A 119 -25.79 8.91 -8.59
CA GLY A 119 -26.05 10.36 -8.66
C GLY A 119 -25.02 11.32 -9.29
N ASP A 120 -23.95 10.90 -9.98
CA ASP A 120 -23.08 11.87 -10.66
C ASP A 120 -23.51 12.08 -12.12
N LYS A 121 -24.23 13.19 -12.38
CA LYS A 121 -24.29 13.79 -13.72
C LYS A 121 -22.85 14.12 -14.16
N PRO A 122 -22.47 13.86 -15.42
CA PRO A 122 -21.12 14.16 -15.88
C PRO A 122 -20.91 15.69 -15.91
N ALA A 123 -20.02 16.19 -15.06
CA ALA A 123 -19.50 17.54 -15.17
C ALA A 123 -18.46 17.58 -16.30
N PRO A 124 -18.60 18.45 -17.33
CA PRO A 124 -17.65 18.52 -18.42
C PRO A 124 -16.60 19.56 -18.09
N SER A 125 -15.47 19.17 -17.49
CA SER A 125 -14.16 19.87 -17.60
C SER A 125 -13.16 19.43 -16.50
N ALA A 126 -12.40 18.37 -16.79
CA ALA A 126 -11.04 18.22 -16.28
C ALA A 126 -10.32 17.22 -17.19
N GLY A 127 -9.19 17.65 -17.76
CA GLY A 127 -8.45 16.92 -18.80
C GLY A 127 -8.18 15.47 -18.43
N VAL A 128 -8.36 14.60 -19.42
CA VAL A 128 -7.90 13.19 -19.55
C VAL A 128 -7.58 12.52 -18.19
N GLN A 129 -8.59 12.42 -17.34
CA GLN A 129 -8.60 11.41 -16.29
C GLN A 129 -9.30 10.22 -16.90
N GLN A 130 -8.52 9.24 -17.36
CA GLN A 130 -9.06 7.91 -17.68
C GLN A 130 -9.92 7.50 -16.49
N SER A 131 -11.20 7.35 -16.77
CA SER A 131 -12.23 6.94 -15.82
C SER A 131 -11.87 5.56 -15.29
N LEU A 132 -11.12 5.51 -14.20
CA LEU A 132 -10.80 4.33 -13.41
C LEU A 132 -12.02 3.92 -12.57
N ILE A 133 -13.19 3.79 -13.18
CA ILE A 133 -14.25 2.93 -12.64
C ILE A 133 -14.11 1.64 -13.43
N PRO A 134 -13.34 0.66 -12.92
CA PRO A 134 -13.23 -0.62 -13.59
C PRO A 134 -14.63 -1.25 -13.61
N GLU A 135 -15.03 -1.77 -14.78
CA GLU A 135 -16.32 -2.45 -14.99
C GLU A 135 -16.52 -3.66 -14.07
N LYS A 136 -15.43 -4.14 -13.44
CA LYS A 136 -15.40 -5.25 -12.49
C LYS A 136 -14.68 -4.86 -11.20
N GLY A 137 -15.13 -5.43 -10.09
CA GLY A 137 -14.60 -5.24 -8.74
C GLY A 137 -13.16 -5.72 -8.57
N GLY A 138 -12.60 -5.55 -7.37
CA GLY A 138 -11.23 -5.96 -7.05
C GLY A 138 -10.52 -5.08 -6.03
N LEU A 139 -9.20 -5.22 -6.02
CA LEU A 139 -8.26 -4.45 -5.21
C LEU A 139 -7.26 -3.75 -6.12
N TRP A 140 -7.01 -2.47 -5.88
CA TRP A 140 -6.08 -1.66 -6.66
C TRP A 140 -4.99 -1.04 -5.78
N LEU A 141 -3.77 -0.98 -6.31
CA LEU A 141 -2.67 -0.17 -5.79
C LEU A 141 -2.70 1.17 -6.51
N LYS A 142 -3.06 2.21 -5.77
CA LYS A 142 -3.05 3.59 -6.24
C LYS A 142 -1.72 4.23 -5.83
N LEU A 143 -0.91 4.55 -6.83
CA LEU A 143 0.32 5.29 -6.68
C LEU A 143 0.04 6.76 -6.99
N LYS A 144 0.35 7.64 -6.05
CA LYS A 144 0.31 9.09 -6.25
C LYS A 144 1.72 9.64 -6.13
N GLY A 145 2.31 9.98 -7.28
CA GLY A 145 3.70 10.42 -7.35
C GLY A 145 4.70 9.34 -6.93
N LEU A 146 5.75 9.74 -6.20
CA LEU A 146 6.91 8.89 -5.88
C LEU A 146 6.85 8.18 -4.51
N GLU A 147 5.86 8.49 -3.67
CA GLU A 147 5.89 8.04 -2.26
C GLU A 147 4.59 7.40 -1.78
N LYS A 148 3.44 7.84 -2.30
CA LYS A 148 2.15 7.47 -1.70
C LYS A 148 1.53 6.29 -2.43
N CYS A 149 1.73 5.12 -1.83
CA CYS A 149 1.03 3.88 -2.16
C CYS A 149 -0.21 3.72 -1.28
N GLU A 150 -1.40 3.71 -1.89
CA GLU A 150 -2.68 3.48 -1.24
C GLU A 150 -3.36 2.25 -1.82
N LEU A 151 -3.84 1.35 -0.96
CA LEU A 151 -4.69 0.24 -1.39
C LEU A 151 -6.15 0.68 -1.37
N VAL A 152 -6.84 0.46 -2.50
CA VAL A 152 -8.26 0.79 -2.66
C VAL A 152 -8.99 -0.48 -3.07
N SER A 153 -10.00 -0.89 -2.31
CA SER A 153 -10.85 -2.02 -2.66
C SER A 153 -12.19 -1.56 -3.21
N SER A 154 -12.84 -2.42 -3.99
CA SER A 154 -14.28 -2.34 -4.26
C SER A 154 -15.10 -2.67 -3.01
N THR A 155 -16.40 -2.91 -3.19
CA THR A 155 -17.22 -3.47 -2.11
C THR A 155 -16.64 -4.81 -1.64
N VAL A 156 -16.94 -5.19 -0.41
CA VAL A 156 -16.46 -6.45 0.16
C VAL A 156 -17.68 -7.26 0.58
N LEU A 157 -17.80 -8.47 0.06
CA LEU A 157 -18.82 -9.42 0.47
C LEU A 157 -18.39 -10.02 1.81
N MET A 158 -19.26 -9.88 2.80
CA MET A 158 -19.04 -10.35 4.17
C MET A 158 -19.29 -11.87 4.25
N PRO A 159 -18.84 -12.55 5.32
CA PRO A 159 -19.06 -13.99 5.47
C PRO A 159 -20.55 -14.35 5.46
N ASP A 160 -20.88 -15.55 4.98
CA ASP A 160 -22.25 -16.05 4.99
C ASP A 160 -22.84 -16.05 6.41
N GLY A 161 -24.05 -15.52 6.56
CA GLY A 161 -24.71 -15.38 7.87
C GLY A 161 -24.26 -14.17 8.70
N PHE A 162 -23.39 -13.30 8.17
CA PHE A 162 -23.08 -12.02 8.81
C PHE A 162 -24.26 -11.02 8.67
N PRO A 163 -24.60 -10.22 9.70
CA PRO A 163 -25.79 -9.35 9.67
C PRO A 163 -25.82 -8.36 8.51
N GLU A 164 -24.67 -7.80 8.14
CA GLU A 164 -24.52 -6.89 7.01
C GLU A 164 -23.77 -7.63 5.88
N PRO A 165 -24.44 -7.98 4.76
CA PRO A 165 -23.85 -8.87 3.75
C PRO A 165 -22.73 -8.21 2.93
N THR A 166 -22.61 -6.87 2.96
CA THR A 166 -21.67 -6.12 2.13
C THR A 166 -21.05 -4.95 2.88
N ALA A 167 -19.74 -4.78 2.76
CA ALA A 167 -19.00 -3.58 3.15
C ALA A 167 -18.68 -2.69 1.95
N THR A 168 -18.45 -1.41 2.22
CA THR A 168 -18.06 -0.41 1.21
C THR A 168 -16.56 -0.39 0.92
N SER A 169 -15.74 -0.96 1.80
CA SER A 169 -14.28 -1.07 1.65
C SER A 169 -13.72 -2.11 2.62
N LEU A 170 -12.45 -2.51 2.45
CA LEU A 170 -11.75 -3.40 3.39
C LEU A 170 -11.70 -2.85 4.83
N ASN A 171 -11.49 -1.54 4.98
CA ASN A 171 -11.51 -0.91 6.31
C ASN A 171 -12.90 -0.97 6.95
N HIS A 172 -13.95 -0.80 6.14
CA HIS A 172 -15.31 -0.93 6.62
C HIS A 172 -15.63 -2.38 7.00
N ALA A 173 -15.24 -3.35 6.16
CA ALA A 173 -15.38 -4.79 6.43
C ALA A 173 -14.70 -5.17 7.74
N PHE A 174 -13.44 -4.75 7.91
CA PHE A 174 -12.69 -5.00 9.15
C PHE A 174 -13.35 -4.35 10.36
N THR A 175 -13.87 -3.13 10.23
CA THR A 175 -14.58 -2.44 11.31
C THR A 175 -15.84 -3.20 11.74
N MET A 176 -16.61 -3.71 10.78
CA MET A 176 -17.81 -4.51 11.07
C MET A 176 -17.46 -5.83 11.75
N LEU A 177 -16.48 -6.57 11.21
CA LEU A 177 -15.99 -7.81 11.80
C LEU A 177 -15.43 -7.60 13.22
N SER A 178 -14.68 -6.52 13.41
CA SER A 178 -14.10 -6.16 14.71
C SER A 178 -15.17 -5.78 15.73
N ARG A 179 -16.20 -5.04 15.33
CA ARG A 179 -17.34 -4.72 16.21
C ARG A 179 -18.10 -5.96 16.65
N GLU A 180 -18.28 -6.92 15.75
CA GLU A 180 -19.03 -8.13 16.04
C GLU A 180 -18.23 -9.10 16.93
N TYR A 181 -16.94 -9.29 16.63
CA TYR A 181 -16.14 -10.37 17.24
C TYR A 181 -15.06 -9.88 18.23
N GLU A 182 -14.58 -8.64 18.12
CA GLU A 182 -13.57 -8.05 19.01
C GLU A 182 -14.21 -7.08 20.02
N LYS A 183 -15.32 -7.45 20.68
CA LYS A 183 -16.10 -6.57 21.60
C LYS A 183 -15.29 -5.96 22.76
N HIS A 184 -14.12 -6.51 23.06
CA HIS A 184 -13.20 -6.03 24.10
C HIS A 184 -12.25 -4.92 23.61
N ARG A 185 -12.21 -4.67 22.30
CA ARG A 185 -11.32 -3.69 21.69
C ARG A 185 -11.95 -2.30 21.78
N ILE A 186 -11.27 -1.40 22.49
CA ILE A 186 -11.77 -0.04 22.77
C ILE A 186 -11.64 0.87 21.54
N SER A 187 -10.66 0.61 20.66
CA SER A 187 -10.46 1.36 19.41
C SER A 187 -10.03 0.46 18.25
N ASN A 188 -10.60 0.72 17.07
CA ASN A 188 -10.22 0.03 15.83
C ASN A 188 -8.94 0.59 15.19
N THR A 189 -8.13 1.31 15.97
CA THR A 189 -6.87 1.90 15.51
C THR A 189 -5.85 0.78 15.30
N GLY A 190 -5.44 0.59 14.05
CA GLY A 190 -4.47 -0.42 13.61
C GLY A 190 -4.44 -0.46 12.09
N ASN A 191 -3.31 -0.84 11.51
CA ASN A 191 -3.21 -1.02 10.06
C ASN A 191 -4.02 -2.26 9.67
N VAL A 192 -5.17 -2.08 9.01
CA VAL A 192 -6.03 -3.20 8.57
C VAL A 192 -5.28 -4.13 7.62
N TYR A 193 -4.35 -3.60 6.82
CA TYR A 193 -3.63 -4.38 5.81
C TYR A 193 -2.63 -5.38 6.40
N THR A 194 -2.25 -5.26 7.68
CA THR A 194 -1.44 -6.29 8.37
C THR A 194 -2.28 -7.44 8.91
N ARG A 195 -3.61 -7.29 8.90
CA ARG A 195 -4.57 -8.28 9.39
C ARG A 195 -5.42 -8.89 8.28
N VAL A 196 -5.34 -8.37 7.06
CA VAL A 196 -6.01 -8.94 5.89
C VAL A 196 -4.98 -9.60 5.01
N PHE A 197 -5.25 -10.85 4.64
CA PHE A 197 -4.36 -11.71 3.89
C PHE A 197 -4.96 -12.06 2.53
N TYR A 198 -4.13 -12.14 1.51
CA TYR A 198 -4.44 -12.71 0.20
C TYR A 198 -3.69 -14.02 0.03
N GLN A 199 -4.22 -14.92 -0.79
CA GLN A 199 -3.53 -16.14 -1.18
C GLN A 199 -2.74 -15.89 -2.46
N ASP A 200 -1.43 -16.20 -2.47
CA ASP A 200 -0.61 -16.18 -3.69
C ASP A 200 -0.63 -17.57 -4.36
N ARG A 201 0.03 -17.70 -5.53
CA ARG A 201 0.05 -18.94 -6.33
C ARG A 201 0.74 -20.13 -5.66
N ASP A 202 1.47 -19.88 -4.56
CA ASP A 202 2.13 -20.89 -3.73
C ASP A 202 1.22 -21.47 -2.64
N ASP A 203 -0.09 -21.20 -2.72
CA ASP A 203 -1.12 -21.54 -1.73
C ASP A 203 -0.86 -20.96 -0.32
N CYS A 204 0.08 -20.01 -0.20
CA CYS A 204 0.38 -19.34 1.05
C CYS A 204 -0.38 -18.01 1.18
N TRP A 205 -0.62 -17.62 2.42
CA TRP A 205 -1.34 -16.41 2.79
C TRP A 205 -0.36 -15.32 3.22
N TYR A 206 -0.45 -14.18 2.54
CA TYR A 206 0.42 -13.02 2.77
C TYR A 206 -0.41 -11.78 3.13
N PRO A 207 0.08 -10.91 4.01
CA PRO A 207 -0.63 -9.70 4.39
C PRO A 207 -0.68 -8.72 3.21
N LEU A 208 -1.80 -8.01 3.05
CA LEU A 208 -1.95 -6.98 2.03
C LEU A 208 -0.96 -5.82 2.21
N ASP A 209 -0.46 -5.58 3.43
CA ASP A 209 0.52 -4.52 3.71
C ASP A 209 1.81 -4.68 2.90
N ASP A 210 2.18 -5.91 2.53
CA ASP A 210 3.35 -6.17 1.69
C ASP A 210 3.21 -5.58 0.28
N LEU A 211 2.01 -5.67 -0.29
CA LEU A 211 1.69 -5.08 -1.59
C LEU A 211 1.86 -3.56 -1.57
N ARG A 212 1.55 -2.93 -0.43
CA ARG A 212 1.70 -1.49 -0.23
C ARG A 212 3.16 -1.08 -0.05
N ARG A 213 3.95 -1.86 0.69
CA ARG A 213 5.34 -1.49 1.03
C ARG A 213 6.34 -1.80 -0.08
N GLY A 214 5.97 -2.66 -1.04
CA GLY A 214 6.86 -3.05 -2.13
C GLY A 214 8.19 -3.63 -1.67
N VAL A 215 8.23 -4.20 -0.46
CA VAL A 215 9.45 -4.75 0.11
C VAL A 215 9.95 -5.83 -0.84
N GLN A 216 11.26 -5.78 -1.15
CA GLN A 216 12.06 -6.89 -1.69
C GLN A 216 11.92 -8.09 -0.76
N ALA A 217 10.77 -8.76 -0.80
CA ALA A 217 10.57 -10.01 -0.12
C ALA A 217 11.59 -10.96 -0.75
N LYS A 218 12.50 -11.48 0.07
CA LYS A 218 13.52 -12.49 -0.28
C LYS A 218 12.92 -13.83 -0.77
N VAL A 219 11.65 -13.85 -1.15
CA VAL A 219 10.86 -15.02 -1.50
C VAL A 219 10.18 -14.72 -2.83
N GLU A 220 10.16 -15.70 -3.72
CA GLU A 220 9.66 -15.68 -5.11
C GLU A 220 8.15 -15.36 -5.23
N ARG A 221 7.73 -14.20 -4.72
CA ARG A 221 6.33 -13.76 -4.75
C ARG A 221 5.98 -13.25 -6.13
N THR A 222 5.29 -14.11 -6.86
CA THR A 222 5.02 -13.87 -8.28
C THR A 222 4.11 -12.67 -8.46
N LEU A 223 3.02 -12.56 -7.69
CA LEU A 223 2.06 -11.45 -7.82
C LEU A 223 2.68 -10.09 -7.44
N LEU A 224 3.47 -10.04 -6.37
CA LEU A 224 4.17 -8.81 -5.96
C LEU A 224 5.20 -8.40 -7.03
N ASN A 225 5.99 -9.35 -7.54
CA ASN A 225 7.00 -9.07 -8.56
C ASN A 225 6.38 -8.63 -9.89
N GLU A 226 5.30 -9.29 -10.34
CA GLU A 226 4.54 -8.91 -11.53
C GLU A 226 3.96 -7.49 -11.39
N LEU A 227 3.33 -7.18 -10.25
CA LEU A 227 2.80 -5.86 -9.94
C LEU A 227 3.87 -4.77 -10.01
N TRP A 228 5.01 -4.97 -9.34
CA TRP A 228 6.08 -3.97 -9.34
C TRP A 228 6.81 -3.86 -10.68
N ALA A 229 6.94 -4.94 -11.45
CA ALA A 229 7.44 -4.88 -12.81
C ALA A 229 6.51 -4.07 -13.73
N GLU A 230 5.19 -4.20 -13.56
CA GLU A 230 4.22 -3.39 -14.31
C GLU A 230 4.28 -1.92 -13.91
N VAL A 231 4.39 -1.63 -12.60
CA VAL A 231 4.63 -0.28 -12.06
C VAL A 231 5.88 0.33 -12.68
N GLU A 232 7.00 -0.40 -12.70
CA GLU A 232 8.25 0.04 -13.29
C GLU A 232 8.12 0.33 -14.79
N LYS A 233 7.42 -0.53 -15.53
CA LYS A 233 7.19 -0.37 -16.97
C LYS A 233 6.35 0.87 -17.29
N VAL A 234 5.27 1.10 -16.54
CA VAL A 234 4.36 2.23 -16.77
C VAL A 234 4.98 3.55 -16.36
N LEU A 235 5.74 3.56 -15.25
CA LEU A 235 6.36 4.78 -14.75
C LEU A 235 7.72 5.09 -15.43
N GLY A 236 8.41 4.09 -16.01
CA GLY A 236 9.58 4.28 -16.88
C GLY A 236 10.90 4.63 -16.17
N TRP A 237 11.10 4.24 -14.91
CA TRP A 237 12.18 4.77 -14.04
C TRP A 237 13.56 4.11 -14.15
N ARG A 238 13.90 3.44 -15.25
CA ARG A 238 15.30 3.15 -15.56
C ARG A 238 15.77 3.93 -16.78
N PRO A 239 16.71 4.89 -16.63
CA PRO A 239 17.81 4.90 -17.58
C PRO A 239 18.56 3.59 -17.32
N LEU A 240 18.31 2.56 -18.12
CA LEU A 240 19.29 1.50 -18.29
C LEU A 240 20.56 2.22 -18.75
N ARG A 241 21.53 2.40 -17.85
CA ARG A 241 22.89 2.71 -18.29
C ARG A 241 23.23 1.57 -19.25
N ALA A 242 23.39 1.91 -20.53
CA ALA A 242 24.05 1.00 -21.46
C ALA A 242 25.35 0.54 -20.79
N PRO A 243 25.71 -0.75 -20.86
CA PRO A 243 27.02 -1.18 -20.41
C PRO A 243 28.03 -0.27 -21.12
N SER A 244 28.81 0.49 -20.35
CA SER A 244 29.92 1.26 -20.87
C SER A 244 30.90 0.27 -21.46
N GLY A 245 30.72 0.01 -22.75
CA GLY A 245 31.69 -0.68 -23.58
C GLY A 245 33.02 0.00 -23.40
N LYS A 246 34.00 -0.80 -23.00
CA LYS A 246 35.41 -0.46 -22.80
C LYS A 246 35.91 0.57 -23.83
N ARG A 247 36.57 1.61 -23.33
CA ARG A 247 37.73 2.21 -23.99
C ARG A 247 38.83 2.45 -22.97
N ARG A 248 39.71 1.48 -22.83
CA ARG A 248 41.16 1.64 -22.92
C ARG A 248 41.74 0.34 -23.43
#